data_AF-A0A0N4UTX0-F1
#
_entry.id   AF-A0A0N4UTX0-F1
#
_cell.length_a   1.000
_cell.length_b   1.000
_cell.length_c   1.000
_cell.angle_alpha   90.00
_cell.angle_beta   90.00
_cell.angle_gamma   90.00
#
_symmetry.space_group_name_H-M   'P 1'
#
loop_
_entity.id
_entity.type
_entity.pdbx_description
1 polymer ?
#
loop_
_entity_poly.entity_id
_entity_poly.type
_entity_poly.pdbx_seq_one_letter_code
_entity_poly.pdbx_strand_id
1 'polypeptide(L)'
;MLLSTSYHLFGCSSKSSRQKWLRCDIFGITAGLIGMYTVGIYSAFYCFEQLRTNYFTMLMGLFAISAYMPSCDNFMEPKIFGGRIGYLHLTYIAIVAFGVCPTAHWVTLHGGLQNEHVAAWLPKILLLYILTGSGFFFYASMVPERFKPGVFDIFGSSHQWWHMLIFAAMFFWFRSGIDLLTFYRTLDTDCPVMTQQFNQTYLQLW
;
A
#
# COMPACT_ATOMS: atom_id res chain seq x y z
N MET A 1 -6.34 2.47 10.66
CA MET A 1 -7.76 2.28 11.05
C MET A 1 -8.10 2.96 12.37
N LEU A 2 -7.45 2.64 13.50
CA LEU A 2 -7.75 3.29 14.79
C LEU A 2 -7.67 4.83 14.75
N LEU A 3 -6.61 5.40 14.18
CA LEU A 3 -6.46 6.86 14.04
C LEU A 3 -7.57 7.48 13.18
N SER A 4 -8.06 6.74 12.19
CA SER A 4 -9.17 7.14 11.35
C SER A 4 -10.48 7.16 12.11
N THR A 5 -10.74 6.10 12.88
CA THR A 5 -11.89 6.03 13.79
C THR A 5 -11.87 7.19 14.79
N SER A 6 -10.71 7.48 15.40
CA SER A 6 -10.57 8.62 16.30
C SER A 6 -10.86 9.96 15.62
N TYR A 7 -10.42 10.16 14.38
CA TYR A 7 -10.76 11.37 13.61
C TYR A 7 -12.26 11.51 13.39
N HIS A 8 -12.93 10.45 12.95
CA HIS A 8 -14.36 10.49 12.69
C HIS A 8 -15.22 10.59 13.96
N LEU A 9 -14.73 10.12 15.11
CA LEU A 9 -15.42 10.25 16.40
C LEU A 9 -15.18 11.61 17.08
N PHE A 10 -13.93 12.08 17.14
CA PHE A 10 -13.55 13.25 17.94
C PHE A 10 -13.38 14.54 17.13
N GLY A 11 -13.45 14.46 15.80
CA GLY A 11 -13.26 15.59 14.88
C GLY A 11 -14.38 16.62 14.88
N CYS A 12 -15.52 16.37 15.51
CA CYS A 12 -16.65 17.30 15.57
C CYS A 12 -16.53 18.35 16.69
N SER A 13 -15.60 18.18 17.64
CA SER A 13 -15.51 19.03 18.84
C SER A 13 -15.10 20.48 18.54
N SER A 14 -14.09 20.70 17.70
CA SER A 14 -13.63 22.04 17.32
C SER A 14 -12.80 22.00 16.04
N LYS A 15 -12.64 23.15 15.37
CA LYS A 15 -11.79 23.26 14.17
C LYS A 15 -10.35 22.81 14.43
N SER A 16 -9.79 23.20 15.57
CA SER A 16 -8.42 22.81 15.96
C SER A 16 -8.32 21.31 16.23
N SER A 17 -9.27 20.72 16.96
CA SER A 17 -9.33 19.28 17.19
C SER A 17 -9.42 18.52 15.86
N ARG A 18 -10.32 18.94 14.96
CA ARG A 18 -10.49 18.34 13.64
C ARG A 18 -9.20 18.31 12.83
N GLN A 19 -8.46 19.42 12.81
CA GLN A 19 -7.19 19.50 12.07
C GLN A 19 -6.13 18.58 12.67
N LYS A 20 -6.01 18.52 14.00
CA LYS A 20 -5.07 17.61 14.69
C LYS A 20 -5.39 16.15 14.36
N TRP A 21 -6.63 15.75 14.53
CA TRP A 21 -7.04 14.38 14.25
C TRP A 21 -6.94 14.03 12.76
N LEU A 22 -7.18 14.97 11.86
CA LEU A 22 -6.99 14.74 10.42
C LEU A 22 -5.52 14.43 10.10
N ARG A 23 -4.58 15.17 10.70
CA ARG A 23 -3.14 14.86 10.56
C ARG A 23 -2.81 13.46 11.09
N CYS A 24 -3.40 13.05 12.22
CA CYS A 24 -3.24 11.70 12.75
C CYS A 24 -3.85 10.63 11.85
N ASP A 25 -5.02 10.87 11.25
CA ASP A 25 -5.64 9.94 10.31
C ASP A 25 -4.76 9.72 9.07
N ILE A 26 -4.25 10.81 8.49
CA ILE A 26 -3.33 10.77 7.35
C ILE A 26 -2.02 10.07 7.72
N PHE A 27 -1.45 10.34 8.90
CA PHE A 27 -0.32 9.55 9.41
C PHE A 27 -0.65 8.06 9.49
N GLY A 28 -1.87 7.72 9.91
CA GLY A 28 -2.38 6.35 9.91
C GLY A 28 -2.44 5.71 8.52
N ILE A 29 -2.76 6.48 7.46
CA ILE A 29 -2.67 6.02 6.07
C ILE A 29 -1.22 5.71 5.71
N THR A 30 -0.28 6.61 6.03
CA THR A 30 1.14 6.39 5.80
C THR A 30 1.65 5.12 6.50
N ALA A 31 1.34 4.97 7.79
CA ALA A 31 1.74 3.79 8.56
C ALA A 31 1.12 2.49 8.00
N GLY A 32 -0.14 2.53 7.57
CA GLY A 32 -0.80 1.40 6.93
C GLY A 32 -0.14 1.01 5.61
N LEU A 33 0.20 2.00 4.78
CA LEU A 33 0.90 1.78 3.51
C LEU A 33 2.24 1.09 3.71
N ILE A 34 3.03 1.53 4.69
CA ILE A 34 4.31 0.89 5.02
C ILE A 34 4.11 -0.51 5.55
N GLY A 35 3.11 -0.75 6.39
CA GLY A 35 2.77 -2.10 6.82
C GLY A 35 2.54 -3.04 5.63
N MET A 36 1.80 -2.58 4.61
CA MET A 36 1.59 -3.36 3.39
C MET A 36 2.88 -3.59 2.59
N TYR A 37 3.72 -2.55 2.42
CA TYR A 37 5.02 -2.70 1.77
C TYR A 37 5.95 -3.64 2.53
N THR A 38 5.96 -3.58 3.85
CA THR A 38 6.78 -4.46 4.69
C THR A 38 6.40 -5.92 4.49
N VAL A 39 5.10 -6.24 4.52
CA VAL A 39 4.61 -7.60 4.23
C VAL A 39 5.03 -8.03 2.81
N GLY A 40 4.84 -7.16 1.82
CA GLY A 40 5.15 -7.47 0.42
C GLY A 40 6.65 -7.69 0.17
N ILE A 41 7.50 -6.75 0.55
CA ILE A 41 8.95 -6.84 0.36
C ILE A 41 9.53 -8.00 1.17
N TYR A 42 9.11 -8.18 2.42
CA TYR A 42 9.62 -9.26 3.25
C TYR A 42 9.32 -10.64 2.65
N SER A 43 8.09 -10.84 2.20
CA SER A 43 7.67 -12.11 1.62
C SER A 43 8.23 -12.32 0.21
N ALA A 44 8.21 -11.31 -0.67
CA ALA A 44 8.75 -11.42 -2.03
C ALA A 44 10.27 -11.69 -2.05
N PHE A 45 11.03 -11.00 -1.19
CA PHE A 45 12.49 -11.10 -1.14
C PHE A 45 12.98 -11.92 0.07
N TYR A 46 12.17 -12.88 0.53
CA TYR A 46 12.48 -13.68 1.72
C TYR A 46 13.86 -14.36 1.62
N CYS A 47 14.16 -14.95 0.46
CA CYS A 47 15.44 -15.61 0.16
C CYS A 47 16.54 -14.66 -0.35
N PHE A 48 16.24 -13.38 -0.61
CA PHE A 48 17.17 -12.42 -1.22
C PHE A 48 17.49 -11.30 -0.22
N GLU A 49 18.30 -11.60 0.79
CA GLU A 49 18.53 -10.70 1.94
C GLU A 49 19.06 -9.32 1.56
N GLN A 50 20.02 -9.24 0.63
CA GLN A 50 20.59 -7.97 0.20
C GLN A 50 19.54 -7.09 -0.51
N LEU A 51 18.76 -7.68 -1.43
CA LEU A 51 17.69 -6.97 -2.13
C LEU A 51 16.61 -6.50 -1.15
N ARG A 52 16.19 -7.39 -0.24
CA ARG A 52 15.24 -7.08 0.83
C ARG A 52 15.70 -5.87 1.67
N THR A 53 16.96 -5.87 2.08
CA THR A 53 17.55 -4.78 2.87
C THR A 53 17.56 -3.46 2.09
N ASN A 54 17.95 -3.49 0.81
CA ASN A 54 17.94 -2.29 -0.03
C ASN A 54 16.53 -1.71 -0.19
N TYR A 55 15.53 -2.56 -0.44
CA TYR A 55 14.14 -2.14 -0.54
C TYR A 55 13.59 -1.57 0.77
N PHE A 56 13.96 -2.14 1.93
CA PHE A 56 13.59 -1.58 3.23
C PHE A 56 14.25 -0.24 3.53
N THR A 57 15.53 -0.06 3.21
CA THR A 57 16.21 1.23 3.38
C THR A 57 15.49 2.34 2.60
N MET A 58 15.14 2.07 1.34
CA MET A 58 14.37 3.01 0.53
C MET A 58 12.97 3.24 1.09
N LEU A 59 12.28 2.19 1.57
CA LEU A 59 10.96 2.30 2.20
C LEU A 59 10.99 3.21 3.43
N MET A 60 12.04 3.12 4.25
CA MET A 60 12.24 4.02 5.40
C MET A 60 12.41 5.48 4.98
N GLY A 61 13.12 5.74 3.88
CA GLY A 61 13.21 7.08 3.29
C GLY A 61 11.84 7.61 2.84
N LEU A 62 11.08 6.79 2.11
CA LEU A 62 9.71 7.14 1.69
C LEU A 62 8.78 7.38 2.89
N PHE A 63 8.92 6.60 3.96
CA PHE A 63 8.17 6.82 5.20
C PHE A 63 8.46 8.17 5.81
N ALA A 64 9.75 8.50 6.01
CA ALA A 64 10.14 9.74 6.65
C ALA A 64 9.53 10.95 5.92
N ILE A 65 9.60 10.95 4.58
CA ILE A 65 9.02 11.99 3.74
C ILE A 65 7.49 12.05 3.88
N SER A 66 6.81 10.90 3.70
CA SER A 66 5.34 10.84 3.70
C SER A 66 4.71 10.98 5.08
N ALA A 67 5.44 10.73 6.17
CA ALA A 67 5.02 10.98 7.54
C ALA A 67 5.19 12.45 7.94
N TYR A 68 6.18 13.14 7.35
CA TYR A 68 6.42 14.56 7.58
C TYR A 68 5.42 15.45 6.82
N MET A 69 5.08 15.10 5.57
CA MET A 69 4.21 15.88 4.69
C MET A 69 2.90 16.41 5.32
N PRO A 70 2.13 15.63 6.12
CA PRO A 70 0.89 16.11 6.73
C PRO A 70 1.11 17.21 7.79
N SER A 71 2.34 17.38 8.27
CA SER A 71 2.73 18.45 9.20
C SER A 71 2.98 19.78 8.48
N CYS A 72 3.12 19.77 7.16
CA CYS A 72 3.32 20.95 6.34
C CYS A 72 1.98 21.42 5.75
N ASP A 73 1.52 22.60 6.15
CA ASP A 73 0.22 23.14 5.72
C ASP A 73 0.10 23.29 4.18
N ASN A 74 1.23 23.59 3.51
CA ASN A 74 1.31 23.70 2.05
C ASN A 74 0.94 22.42 1.29
N PHE A 75 1.00 21.23 1.91
CA PHE A 75 0.64 19.96 1.25
C PHE A 75 -0.82 19.56 1.50
N MET A 76 -1.48 20.17 2.49
CA MET A 76 -2.84 19.87 2.91
C MET A 76 -3.88 20.71 2.16
N GLU A 77 -3.50 21.89 1.67
CA GLU A 77 -4.41 22.89 1.09
C GLU A 77 -4.57 22.89 -0.44
N PRO A 78 -3.57 22.58 -1.29
CA PRO A 78 -3.70 22.81 -2.71
C PRO A 78 -4.53 21.72 -3.41
N LYS A 79 -5.74 22.10 -3.83
CA LYS A 79 -6.58 21.30 -4.74
C LYS A 79 -6.16 21.58 -6.18
N ILE A 80 -5.57 20.60 -6.84
CA ILE A 80 -5.01 20.79 -8.19
C ILE A 80 -6.12 20.73 -9.27
N PHE A 81 -7.27 20.09 -8.97
CA PHE A 81 -8.32 19.80 -9.97
C PHE A 81 -9.76 20.11 -9.55
N GLY A 82 -9.99 21.02 -8.59
CA GLY A 82 -11.35 21.30 -8.09
C GLY A 82 -12.06 20.11 -7.40
N GLY A 83 -11.37 18.97 -7.26
CA GLY A 83 -11.82 17.77 -6.57
C GLY A 83 -11.12 17.54 -5.22
N ARG A 84 -11.15 16.30 -4.70
CA ARG A 84 -10.46 15.90 -3.46
C ARG A 84 -8.94 15.69 -3.61
N ILE A 85 -8.44 15.63 -4.86
CA ILE A 85 -7.03 15.30 -5.17
C ILE A 85 -6.15 16.56 -5.01
N GLY A 86 -5.20 16.50 -4.08
CA GLY A 86 -4.12 17.47 -3.93
C GLY A 86 -2.73 16.85 -4.05
N TYR A 87 -1.69 17.61 -3.74
CA TYR A 87 -0.29 17.14 -3.81
C TYR A 87 -0.04 15.91 -2.92
N LEU A 88 -0.62 15.89 -1.71
CA LEU A 88 -0.52 14.76 -0.80
C LEU A 88 -1.02 13.45 -1.44
N HIS A 89 -2.16 13.50 -2.13
CA HIS A 89 -2.71 12.33 -2.83
C HIS A 89 -1.83 11.89 -4.00
N LEU A 90 -1.28 12.85 -4.75
CA LEU A 90 -0.32 12.54 -5.82
C LEU A 90 0.93 11.84 -5.27
N THR A 91 1.42 12.26 -4.11
CA THR A 91 2.52 11.57 -3.44
C THR A 91 2.14 10.14 -3.07
N TYR A 92 0.97 9.91 -2.47
CA TYR A 92 0.55 8.54 -2.16
C TYR A 92 0.36 7.67 -3.41
N ILE A 93 -0.21 8.23 -4.49
CA ILE A 93 -0.31 7.53 -5.78
C ILE A 93 1.08 7.15 -6.29
N ALA A 94 2.05 8.08 -6.25
CA ALA A 94 3.41 7.81 -6.67
C ALA A 94 4.08 6.72 -5.82
N ILE A 95 3.89 6.75 -4.49
CA ILE A 95 4.40 5.71 -3.60
C ILE A 95 3.76 4.37 -3.92
N VAL A 96 2.43 4.28 -4.08
CA VAL A 96 1.75 3.01 -4.44
C VAL A 96 2.19 2.49 -5.81
N ALA A 97 2.34 3.39 -6.79
CA ALA A 97 2.84 3.06 -8.13
C ALA A 97 4.29 2.54 -8.09
N PHE A 98 5.12 3.06 -7.16
CA PHE A 98 6.47 2.53 -6.94
C PHE A 98 6.46 1.03 -6.61
N GLY A 99 5.38 0.48 -6.04
CA GLY A 99 5.25 -0.96 -5.76
C GLY A 99 5.26 -1.87 -7.00
N VAL A 100 5.04 -1.31 -8.19
CA VAL A 100 5.20 -2.03 -9.45
C VAL A 100 6.67 -2.41 -9.68
N CYS A 101 7.62 -1.56 -9.27
CA CYS A 101 9.06 -1.83 -9.43
C CYS A 101 9.54 -3.09 -8.66
N PRO A 102 9.34 -3.24 -7.33
CA PRO A 102 9.71 -4.46 -6.63
C PRO A 102 8.90 -5.67 -7.10
N THR A 103 7.65 -5.50 -7.54
CA THR A 103 6.84 -6.58 -8.11
C THR A 103 7.46 -7.10 -9.41
N ALA A 104 7.80 -6.20 -10.33
CA ALA A 104 8.45 -6.55 -11.59
C ALA A 104 9.81 -7.22 -11.36
N HIS A 105 10.61 -6.68 -10.44
CA HIS A 105 11.89 -7.28 -10.07
C HIS A 105 11.71 -8.68 -9.47
N TRP A 106 10.71 -8.88 -8.60
CA TRP A 106 10.41 -10.21 -8.07
C TRP A 106 10.00 -11.20 -9.17
N VAL A 107 9.19 -10.78 -10.16
CA VAL A 107 8.81 -11.61 -11.31
C VAL A 107 10.03 -12.00 -12.13
N THR A 108 10.94 -11.07 -12.42
CA THR A 108 12.15 -11.37 -13.21
C THR A 108 13.11 -12.31 -12.46
N LEU A 109 13.24 -12.15 -11.14
CA LEU A 109 14.08 -13.01 -10.30
C LEU A 109 13.62 -14.48 -10.33
N HIS A 110 12.31 -14.72 -10.43
CA HIS A 110 11.75 -16.08 -10.48
C HIS A 110 11.64 -16.63 -11.91
N GLY A 111 12.24 -15.98 -12.92
CA GLY A 111 12.25 -16.46 -14.30
C GLY A 111 11.01 -16.10 -15.12
N GLY A 112 10.22 -15.12 -14.68
CA GLY A 112 9.11 -14.55 -15.44
C GLY A 112 7.73 -15.13 -15.14
N LEU A 113 6.73 -14.71 -15.92
CA LEU A 113 5.30 -14.99 -15.67
C LEU A 113 4.90 -16.47 -15.82
N GLN A 114 5.69 -17.26 -16.55
CA GLN A 114 5.43 -18.70 -16.74
C GLN A 114 5.87 -19.55 -15.56
N ASN A 115 6.65 -19.00 -14.63
CA ASN A 115 7.05 -19.70 -13.42
C ASN A 115 5.82 -19.99 -12.54
N GLU A 116 5.66 -21.23 -12.09
CA GLU A 116 4.49 -21.66 -11.29
C GLU A 116 4.33 -20.86 -9.99
N HIS A 117 5.45 -20.51 -9.33
CA HIS A 117 5.43 -19.67 -8.15
C HIS A 117 4.90 -18.27 -8.48
N VAL A 118 5.37 -17.65 -9.56
CA VAL A 118 4.87 -16.35 -10.00
C VAL A 118 3.38 -16.42 -10.35
N ALA A 119 2.97 -17.44 -11.11
CA ALA A 119 1.58 -17.63 -11.52
C ALA A 119 0.63 -17.82 -10.33
N ALA A 120 1.07 -18.46 -9.25
CA ALA A 120 0.27 -18.67 -8.04
C ALA A 120 0.11 -17.39 -7.19
N TRP A 121 1.13 -16.53 -7.13
CA TRP A 121 1.17 -15.41 -6.16
C TRP A 121 0.92 -14.04 -6.80
N LEU A 122 1.26 -13.83 -8.07
CA LEU A 122 1.02 -12.56 -8.78
C LEU A 122 -0.47 -12.15 -8.81
N PRO A 123 -1.46 -13.05 -9.00
CA PRO A 123 -2.87 -12.68 -8.93
C PRO A 123 -3.28 -12.06 -7.58
N LYS A 124 -2.63 -12.45 -6.48
CA LYS A 124 -2.89 -11.86 -5.16
C LYS A 124 -2.39 -10.41 -5.09
N ILE A 125 -1.24 -10.11 -5.72
CA ILE A 125 -0.75 -8.73 -5.87
C ILE A 125 -1.73 -7.90 -6.71
N LEU A 126 -2.19 -8.46 -7.84
CA LEU A 126 -3.18 -7.78 -8.69
C LEU A 126 -4.48 -7.49 -7.94
N LEU A 127 -4.98 -8.44 -7.14
CA LEU A 127 -6.15 -8.24 -6.32
C LEU A 127 -5.94 -7.14 -5.25
N LEU A 128 -4.76 -7.06 -4.63
CA LEU A 128 -4.42 -5.94 -3.74
C LEU A 128 -4.54 -4.59 -4.47
N TYR A 129 -3.97 -4.47 -5.68
CA TYR A 129 -4.06 -3.25 -6.48
C TYR A 129 -5.50 -2.92 -6.89
N ILE A 130 -6.31 -3.94 -7.22
CA ILE A 130 -7.73 -3.77 -7.53
C ILE A 130 -8.48 -3.24 -6.30
N LEU A 131 -8.30 -3.84 -5.12
CA LEU A 131 -9.00 -3.43 -3.90
C LEU A 131 -8.62 -2.01 -3.47
N THR A 132 -7.32 -1.71 -3.42
CA THR A 132 -6.81 -0.39 -3.04
C THR A 132 -7.16 0.69 -4.08
N GLY A 133 -7.02 0.37 -5.37
CA GLY A 133 -7.40 1.26 -6.47
C GLY A 133 -8.91 1.53 -6.51
N SER A 134 -9.73 0.52 -6.26
CA SER A 134 -11.19 0.68 -6.16
C SER A 134 -11.57 1.55 -4.96
N GLY A 135 -10.94 1.33 -3.80
CA GLY A 135 -11.11 2.21 -2.65
C GLY A 135 -10.81 3.66 -3.02
N PHE A 136 -9.63 3.91 -3.61
CA PHE A 136 -9.23 5.25 -4.03
C PHE A 136 -10.16 5.87 -5.06
N PHE A 137 -10.68 5.07 -5.99
CA PHE A 137 -11.68 5.51 -6.96
C PHE A 137 -12.94 6.04 -6.27
N PHE A 138 -13.50 5.31 -5.29
CA PHE A 138 -14.65 5.80 -4.51
C PHE A 138 -14.32 7.10 -3.78
N TYR A 139 -13.18 7.16 -3.10
CA TYR A 139 -12.72 8.36 -2.39
C TYR A 139 -12.64 9.58 -3.32
N ALA A 140 -12.02 9.43 -4.48
CA ALA A 140 -11.74 10.50 -5.43
C ALA A 140 -12.98 10.96 -6.21
N SER A 141 -13.81 10.01 -6.64
CA SER A 141 -14.98 10.27 -7.50
C SER A 141 -16.20 10.79 -6.75
N MET A 142 -16.28 10.53 -5.43
CA MET A 142 -17.46 10.77 -4.59
C MET A 142 -18.73 10.05 -5.06
N VAL A 143 -18.59 8.94 -5.78
CA VAL A 143 -19.72 8.09 -6.17
C VAL A 143 -20.09 7.17 -5.00
N PRO A 144 -21.38 6.95 -4.69
CA PRO A 144 -22.57 7.38 -5.41
C PRO A 144 -23.17 8.72 -4.97
N GLU A 145 -22.72 9.31 -3.85
CA GLU A 145 -23.33 10.54 -3.29
C GLU A 145 -23.29 11.74 -4.24
N ARG A 146 -22.32 11.78 -5.15
CA ARG A 146 -22.24 12.78 -6.22
C ARG A 146 -23.44 12.76 -7.15
N PHE A 147 -24.05 11.59 -7.39
CA PHE A 147 -25.17 11.44 -8.31
C PHE A 147 -26.53 11.60 -7.61
N LYS A 148 -26.63 11.24 -6.33
CA LYS A 148 -27.87 11.37 -5.55
C LYS A 148 -27.57 11.98 -4.17
N PRO A 149 -27.43 13.32 -4.09
CA PRO A 149 -27.25 14.01 -2.80
C PRO A 149 -28.41 13.71 -1.85
N GLY A 150 -28.13 13.52 -0.56
CA GLY A 150 -29.14 13.25 0.47
C GLY A 150 -29.52 11.77 0.66
N VAL A 151 -29.22 10.89 -0.30
CA VAL A 151 -29.58 9.46 -0.23
C VAL A 151 -28.54 8.65 0.55
N PHE A 152 -27.26 8.99 0.40
CA PHE A 152 -26.13 8.22 0.94
C PHE A 152 -25.48 8.89 2.16
N ASP A 153 -26.23 9.74 2.87
CA ASP A 153 -25.70 10.54 3.99
C ASP A 153 -25.32 9.68 5.19
N ILE A 154 -26.03 8.56 5.42
CA ILE A 154 -25.80 7.64 6.54
C ILE A 154 -25.11 6.35 6.08
N PHE A 155 -25.57 5.75 4.98
CA PHE A 155 -25.09 4.46 4.49
C PHE A 155 -24.75 4.50 3.00
N GLY A 156 -23.67 3.82 2.62
CA GLY A 156 -23.24 3.63 1.25
C GLY A 156 -22.48 4.81 0.64
N SER A 157 -21.99 5.75 1.44
CA SER A 157 -21.17 6.86 0.94
C SER A 157 -19.83 6.38 0.41
N SER A 158 -19.23 7.14 -0.50
CA SER A 158 -17.92 6.79 -1.09
C SER A 158 -16.82 6.65 -0.04
N HIS A 159 -16.90 7.45 1.03
CA HIS A 159 -15.94 7.40 2.13
C HIS A 159 -16.08 6.13 2.98
N GLN A 160 -17.30 5.59 3.13
CA GLN A 160 -17.50 4.27 3.75
C GLN A 160 -16.91 3.16 2.87
N TRP A 161 -17.15 3.21 1.56
CA TRP A 161 -16.56 2.25 0.62
C TRP A 161 -15.03 2.29 0.62
N TRP A 162 -14.44 3.49 0.68
CA TRP A 162 -13.00 3.68 0.88
C TRP A 162 -12.51 2.91 2.10
N HIS A 163 -13.11 3.11 3.27
CA HIS A 163 -12.66 2.41 4.49
C HIS A 163 -12.81 0.89 4.39
N MET A 164 -13.94 0.41 3.89
CA MET A 164 -14.21 -1.03 3.76
C MET A 164 -13.20 -1.71 2.82
N LEU A 165 -12.94 -1.10 1.65
CA LEU A 165 -12.03 -1.66 0.66
C LEU A 165 -10.57 -1.60 1.10
N ILE A 166 -10.13 -0.51 1.74
CA ILE A 166 -8.76 -0.42 2.27
C ILE A 166 -8.56 -1.41 3.43
N PHE A 167 -9.54 -1.57 4.32
CA PHE A 167 -9.46 -2.60 5.36
C PHE A 167 -9.40 -4.01 4.78
N ALA A 168 -10.28 -4.33 3.82
CA ALA A 168 -10.27 -5.62 3.15
C ALA A 168 -8.93 -5.89 2.44
N ALA A 169 -8.37 -4.89 1.76
CA ALA A 169 -7.06 -4.97 1.13
C ALA A 169 -5.94 -5.26 2.14
N MET A 170 -5.88 -4.52 3.25
CA MET A 170 -4.88 -4.72 4.30
C MET A 170 -4.98 -6.12 4.91
N PHE A 171 -6.19 -6.57 5.22
CA PHE A 171 -6.44 -7.89 5.80
C PHE A 171 -6.05 -9.01 4.82
N PHE A 172 -6.54 -8.93 3.59
CA PHE A 172 -6.24 -9.88 2.53
C PHE A 172 -4.73 -9.98 2.26
N TRP A 173 -4.05 -8.83 2.21
CA TRP A 173 -2.62 -8.77 1.93
C TRP A 173 -1.78 -9.33 3.05
N PHE A 174 -2.12 -8.99 4.30
CA PHE A 174 -1.47 -9.58 5.47
C PHE A 174 -1.62 -11.10 5.49
N ARG A 175 -2.83 -11.61 5.20
CA ARG A 175 -3.08 -13.05 5.12
C ARG A 175 -2.28 -13.71 3.99
N SER A 176 -2.28 -13.10 2.81
CA SER A 176 -1.52 -13.58 1.66
C SER A 176 -0.02 -13.65 1.95
N GLY A 177 0.54 -12.67 2.65
CA GLY A 177 1.94 -12.68 3.07
C GLY A 177 2.27 -13.82 4.04
N ILE A 178 1.38 -14.10 5.02
CA ILE A 178 1.54 -15.25 5.92
C ILE A 178 1.49 -16.56 5.14
N ASP A 179 0.55 -16.70 4.22
CA ASP A 179 0.41 -17.92 3.42
C ASP A 179 1.68 -18.15 2.58
N LEU A 180 2.26 -17.09 2.00
CA LEU A 180 3.50 -17.16 1.21
C LEU A 180 4.71 -17.54 2.07
N LEU A 181 4.83 -16.95 3.26
CA LEU A 181 5.89 -17.31 4.20
C LEU A 181 5.74 -18.73 4.73
N THR A 182 4.51 -19.19 4.94
CA THR A 182 4.23 -20.58 5.31
C THR A 182 4.66 -21.53 4.20
N PHE A 183 4.31 -21.22 2.95
CA PHE A 183 4.75 -21.97 1.78
C PHE A 183 6.27 -22.09 1.71
N TYR A 184 7.01 -20.99 1.90
CA TYR A 184 8.47 -21.05 1.93
C TYR A 184 9.04 -21.88 3.08
N ARG A 185 8.42 -21.86 4.27
CA ARG A 185 8.87 -22.65 5.41
C ARG A 185 8.60 -24.14 5.28
N THR A 186 7.59 -24.54 4.50
CA THR A 186 7.29 -25.96 4.24
C THR A 186 8.19 -26.59 3.19
N LEU A 187 8.96 -25.78 2.46
CA LEU A 187 9.97 -26.24 1.51
C LEU A 187 11.29 -26.37 2.28
N ASP A 188 11.57 -27.57 2.81
CA ASP A 188 12.61 -27.87 3.80
C ASP A 188 14.07 -27.59 3.33
N THR A 189 14.27 -27.31 2.05
CA THR A 189 15.53 -26.88 1.44
C THR A 189 15.22 -25.86 0.35
N ASP A 190 16.06 -24.83 0.14
CA ASP A 190 16.27 -24.14 -1.17
C ASP A 190 16.12 -22.61 -1.29
N CYS A 191 16.01 -21.83 -0.20
CA CYS A 191 16.54 -20.44 -0.34
C CYS A 191 17.98 -20.42 -0.92
N PRO A 192 18.87 -21.38 -0.57
CA PRO A 192 20.20 -21.54 -1.19
C PRO A 192 20.20 -21.82 -2.72
N VAL A 193 19.23 -22.58 -3.25
CA VAL A 193 19.22 -22.93 -4.69
C VAL A 193 18.76 -21.75 -5.54
N MET A 194 17.76 -20.97 -5.08
CA MET A 194 17.36 -19.74 -5.76
C MET A 194 18.45 -18.65 -5.71
N THR A 195 19.27 -18.60 -4.65
CA THR A 195 20.40 -17.66 -4.56
C THR A 195 21.61 -18.09 -5.39
N GLN A 196 21.88 -19.40 -5.57
CA GLN A 196 22.94 -19.88 -6.47
C GLN A 196 22.66 -19.49 -7.94
N GLN A 197 21.41 -19.58 -8.38
CA GLN A 197 20.99 -19.20 -9.73
C GLN A 197 21.09 -17.66 -9.94
N PHE A 198 20.78 -16.86 -8.91
CA PHE A 198 21.00 -15.41 -8.92
C PHE A 198 22.49 -15.05 -9.00
N ASN A 199 23.35 -15.67 -8.18
CA ASN A 199 24.79 -15.36 -8.18
C ASN A 199 25.46 -15.69 -9.52
N GLN A 200 25.05 -16.76 -10.21
CA GLN A 200 25.56 -17.07 -11.55
C GLN A 200 25.15 -16.05 -12.61
N THR A 201 23.98 -15.42 -12.47
CA THR A 201 23.45 -14.46 -13.44
C THR A 201 23.91 -13.03 -13.16
N TYR A 202 24.04 -12.65 -11.89
CA TYR A 202 24.43 -11.29 -11.47
C TYR A 202 25.93 -11.03 -11.62
N LEU A 203 26.78 -12.06 -11.48
CA LEU A 203 28.23 -11.99 -11.72
C LEU A 203 28.63 -11.98 -13.21
N GLN A 204 27.67 -12.13 -14.14
CA GLN A 204 27.93 -12.00 -15.58
C GLN A 204 27.57 -10.62 -16.15
N LEU A 205 26.96 -9.75 -15.33
CA LEU A 205 26.51 -8.41 -15.73
C LEU A 205 27.41 -7.29 -15.16
N TRP A 206 28.56 -7.67 -14.58
CA TRP A 206 29.67 -6.82 -14.12
C TRP A 206 31.00 -7.52 -14.41
#